data_AF-A0A4P8WNB6-F1
#
_entry.id   AF-A0A4P8WNB6-F1
#
_cell.length_a   1.000
_cell.length_b   1.000
_cell.length_c   1.000
_cell.angle_alpha   90.00
_cell.angle_beta   90.00
_cell.angle_gamma   90.00
#
_symmetry.space_group_name_H-M   'P 1'
#
loop_
_entity.id
_entity.type
_entity.pdbx_description
1 polymer ?
#
loop_
_entity_poly.entity_id
_entity_poly.type
_entity_poly.pdbx_seq_one_letter_code
_entity_poly.pdbx_strand_id
1 'polypeptide(L)' 'MATGLQRKIEDAQIEGWEIQEERNDSAVLIRRKKGTLTAHILIFLLLGWWTLGLANLLYLCYKYFVDKEKKVVREE' A
#
# COMPACT_ATOMS: atom_id res chain seq x y z
N MET A 1 32.25 -18.65 26.78
CA MET A 1 31.01 -18.16 27.41
C MET A 1 30.58 -16.92 26.66
N ALA A 2 29.36 -16.89 26.12
CA ALA A 2 28.84 -15.69 25.46
C ALA A 2 28.76 -14.53 26.49
N THR A 3 29.13 -13.33 26.08
CA THR A 3 29.08 -12.15 26.95
C THR A 3 27.63 -11.79 27.29
N GLY A 4 27.41 -11.03 28.37
CA GLY A 4 26.06 -10.55 28.74
C GLY A 4 25.41 -9.71 27.63
N LEU A 5 26.21 -9.07 26.77
CA LEU A 5 25.75 -8.34 25.59
C LEU A 5 25.23 -9.28 24.49
N GLN A 6 25.99 -10.34 24.17
CA GLN A 6 25.57 -11.34 23.17
C GLN A 6 24.19 -11.90 23.49
N ARG A 7 23.94 -12.21 24.77
CA ARG A 7 22.67 -12.80 25.22
C ARG A 7 21.48 -11.85 25.01
N LYS A 8 21.68 -10.55 25.22
CA LYS A 8 20.64 -9.53 24.96
C LYS A 8 20.36 -9.35 23.47
N ILE A 9 21.39 -9.49 22.63
CA ILE A 9 21.25 -9.43 21.17
C ILE A 9 20.46 -10.65 20.68
N GLU A 10 20.80 -11.84 21.16
CA GLU A 10 20.07 -13.08 20.86
C GLU A 10 18.59 -13.00 21.26
N ASP A 11 18.29 -12.51 22.47
CA ASP A 11 16.90 -12.31 22.92
C ASP A 11 16.14 -11.32 22.03
N ALA A 12 16.77 -10.20 21.66
CA ALA A 12 16.16 -9.22 20.75
C ALA A 12 15.93 -9.79 19.34
N GLN A 13 16.83 -10.66 18.85
CA GLN A 13 16.63 -11.34 17.57
C GLN A 13 15.45 -12.32 17.63
N ILE A 14 15.26 -13.04 18.74
CA ILE A 14 14.09 -13.89 18.97
C ILE A 14 12.78 -13.08 18.95
N GLU A 15 12.80 -11.86 19.48
CA GLU A 15 11.67 -10.93 19.43
C GLU A 15 11.40 -10.33 18.03
N GLY A 16 12.26 -10.64 17.05
CA GLY A 16 12.15 -10.19 15.66
C GLY A 16 12.79 -8.84 15.39
N TRP A 17 13.79 -8.45 16.19
CA TRP A 17 14.66 -7.33 15.87
C TRP A 17 15.85 -7.78 15.01
N GLU A 18 16.26 -6.96 14.07
CA GLU A 18 17.39 -7.21 13.16
C GLU A 18 18.57 -6.31 13.55
N ILE A 19 19.80 -6.84 13.53
CA ILE A 19 21.01 -6.08 13.83
C ILE A 19 21.31 -5.14 12.66
N GLN A 20 21.46 -3.85 12.95
CA GLN A 20 21.84 -2.83 11.96
C GLN A 20 23.32 -2.46 12.07
N GLU A 21 23.81 -2.26 13.30
CA GLU A 21 25.23 -1.99 13.60
C GLU A 21 25.62 -2.76 14.87
N GLU A 22 26.79 -3.38 14.86
CA GLU A 22 27.41 -4.00 16.03
C GLU A 22 28.76 -3.32 16.33
N ARG A 23 28.95 -2.90 17.58
CA ARG A 23 30.21 -2.37 18.13
C ARG A 23 30.63 -3.23 19.31
N ASN A 24 31.90 -3.11 19.70
CA ASN A 24 32.50 -3.92 20.77
C ASN A 24 31.75 -3.91 22.12
N ASP A 25 30.97 -2.86 22.42
CA ASP A 25 30.21 -2.74 23.68
C ASP A 25 28.70 -2.48 23.47
N SER A 26 28.23 -2.36 22.22
CA SER A 26 26.83 -1.96 21.95
C SER A 26 26.35 -2.43 20.57
N ALA A 27 25.07 -2.78 20.44
CA ALA A 27 24.44 -3.09 19.15
C ALA A 27 23.19 -2.22 18.92
N VAL A 28 23.01 -1.76 17.69
CA VAL A 28 21.80 -1.04 17.24
C VAL A 28 20.91 -2.04 16.51
N LEU A 29 19.68 -2.18 17.00
CA LEU A 29 18.69 -3.13 16.52
C LEU A 29 17.51 -2.36 15.90
N ILE A 30 17.03 -2.82 14.75
CA ILE A 30 15.85 -2.26 14.09
C ILE A 30 14.74 -3.29 13.99
N ARG A 31 13.49 -2.85 14.12
CA ARG A 31 12.32 -3.70 13.85
C ARG A 31 11.38 -2.97 12.92
N ARG A 32 11.26 -3.50 11.71
CA ARG A 32 10.38 -2.92 10.69
C ARG A 32 8.94 -3.36 10.96
N LYS A 33 8.07 -2.42 11.30
CA LYS A 33 6.63 -2.67 11.38
C LYS A 33 6.06 -2.63 9.96
N LYS A 34 5.56 -3.76 9.46
CA LYS A 34 4.75 -3.78 8.24
C LYS A 34 3.34 -3.27 8.56
N GLY A 35 2.77 -2.45 7.68
CA GLY A 35 1.39 -1.97 7.86
C GLY A 35 0.41 -3.14 7.96
N THR A 36 -0.68 -2.97 8.72
CA THR A 36 -1.68 -4.04 8.91
C THR A 36 -2.45 -4.30 7.62
N LEU A 37 -2.90 -5.55 7.41
CA LEU A 37 -3.76 -5.89 6.27
C LEU A 37 -5.05 -5.05 6.28
N THR A 38 -5.61 -4.81 7.47
CA THR A 38 -6.78 -3.94 7.67
C THR A 38 -6.54 -2.52 7.17
N ALA A 39 -5.37 -1.93 7.42
CA ALA A 39 -5.05 -0.60 6.92
C ALA A 39 -4.99 -0.57 5.39
N HIS A 40 -4.44 -1.60 4.76
CA HIS A 40 -4.42 -1.70 3.29
C HIS A 40 -5.83 -1.82 2.71
N ILE A 41 -6.70 -2.63 3.32
CA ILE A 41 -8.10 -2.78 2.89
C ILE A 41 -8.85 -1.44 3.00
N LEU A 42 -8.68 -0.72 4.11
CA LEU A 42 -9.28 0.61 4.29
C LEU A 42 -8.81 1.61 3.23
N ILE A 43 -7.51 1.66 2.97
CA ILE A 43 -6.93 2.54 1.93
C ILE A 43 -7.50 2.18 0.56
N PHE A 44 -7.60 0.89 0.24
CA PHE A 44 -8.17 0.43 -1.03
C PHE A 44 -9.66 0.78 -1.16
N LEU A 45 -10.44 0.64 -0.10
CA LEU A 45 -11.86 1.01 -0.10
C LEU A 45 -12.09 2.52 -0.18
N LEU A 46 -11.23 3.33 0.45
CA LEU A 46 -11.38 4.79 0.46
C LEU A 46 -10.82 5.44 -0.80
N LEU A 47 -9.71 4.94 -1.33
CA LEU A 47 -8.96 5.58 -2.41
C LEU A 47 -8.89 4.76 -3.70
N GLY A 48 -9.05 3.43 -3.64
CA GLY A 48 -8.91 2.55 -4.81
C GLY A 48 -10.07 2.66 -5.81
N TRP A 49 -11.31 2.70 -5.32
CA TRP A 49 -12.53 2.82 -6.15
C TRP A 49 -12.63 4.12 -6.96
N TRP A 50 -11.90 5.18 -6.58
CA TRP A 50 -11.83 6.41 -7.37
C TRP A 50 -11.22 6.20 -8.75
N THR A 51 -10.32 5.23 -8.91
CA THR A 51 -9.76 4.89 -10.24
C THR A 51 -10.80 4.24 -11.15
N LEU A 52 -11.64 3.37 -10.59
CA LEU A 52 -12.79 2.78 -11.28
C LEU A 52 -13.83 3.84 -11.63
N GLY A 53 -14.12 4.75 -10.69
CA GLY A 53 -15.01 5.89 -10.90
C GLY A 53 -14.50 6.84 -11.99
N LEU A 54 -13.20 7.17 -11.96
CA LEU A 54 -12.56 8.03 -12.95
C LEU A 54 -12.55 7.38 -14.34
N ALA A 55 -12.24 6.09 -14.45
CA ALA A 55 -12.30 5.36 -15.71
C ALA A 55 -13.72 5.36 -16.30
N ASN A 56 -14.74 5.11 -15.48
CA ASN A 56 -16.14 5.19 -15.91
C ASN A 56 -16.55 6.61 -16.32
N LEU A 57 -16.12 7.63 -15.58
CA LEU A 57 -16.39 9.02 -15.91
C LEU A 57 -15.76 9.41 -17.26
N LEU A 58 -14.51 9.03 -17.48
CA LEU A 58 -13.81 9.26 -18.76
C LEU A 58 -14.53 8.53 -19.91
N TYR A 59 -14.95 7.28 -19.69
CA TYR A 59 -15.71 6.53 -20.68
C TYR A 59 -17.07 7.18 -20.99
N LEU A 60 -17.78 7.64 -19.97
CA LEU A 60 -19.03 8.39 -20.12
C LEU A 60 -18.80 9.66 -20.94
N CYS A 61 -17.76 10.44 -20.63
CA CYS A 61 -17.41 11.64 -21.40
C CYS A 61 -17.10 11.29 -22.86
N TYR A 62 -16.31 10.24 -23.11
CA TYR A 62 -16.03 9.78 -24.47
C TYR A 62 -17.31 9.45 -25.23
N LYS A 63 -18.17 8.59 -24.67
CA LYS A 63 -19.45 8.23 -25.31
C LYS A 63 -20.33 9.46 -25.54
N TYR A 64 -20.46 10.33 -24.54
CA TYR A 64 -21.34 11.50 -24.62
C TYR A 64 -20.88 12.53 -25.68
N PHE A 65 -19.58 12.80 -25.76
CA PHE A 65 -19.07 13.85 -26.65
C PHE A 65 -18.72 13.35 -28.05
N VAL A 66 -18.21 12.12 -28.18
CA VAL A 66 -17.66 11.60 -29.45
C VAL A 66 -18.70 10.74 -30.18
N ASP A 67 -19.38 9.86 -29.46
CA ASP A 67 -20.24 8.82 -30.04
C ASP A 67 -21.71 9.22 -29.89
N LYS A 68 -22.15 10.12 -30.76
CA LYS A 68 -23.51 10.65 -30.76
C LYS A 68 -24.34 9.97 -31.84
N GLU A 69 -25.39 9.26 -31.44
CA GLU A 69 -26.43 8.82 -32.36
C GLU A 69 -27.27 10.01 -32.83
N LYS A 70 -27.47 10.11 -34.14
CA LYS A 70 -28.31 11.13 -34.77
C LYS A 70 -29.46 10.45 -35.49
N LYS A 71 -30.68 10.76 -35.08
CA LYS A 71 -31.90 10.30 -35.76
C LYS A 71 -32.57 11.46 -36.47
N VAL A 72 -32.78 11.32 -37.77
CA VAL A 72 -33.54 12.29 -38.58
C VAL A 72 -34.95 11.76 -38.73
N VAL A 73 -35.93 12.55 -38.30
CA VAL A 73 -37.35 12.31 -38.53
C VAL A 73 -37.81 13.26 -39.63
N ARG A 74 -38.58 12.76 -40.60
CA ARG A 74 -39.21 13.56 -41.67
C ARG A 74 -40.70 13.34 -41.61
N GLU A 75 -41.46 14.40 -41.87
CA GLU A 75 -42.90 14.29 -42.10
C GLU A 75 -43.14 13.65 -43.48
N GLU A 76 -44.16 12.81 -43.52
CA GLU A 76 -44.61 12.05 -44.70
C GLU A 76 -45.41 12.90 -45.68
#